data_AF-A0AAW0RBC2-F1
#
_entry.id   AF-A0AAW0RBC2-F1
#
_cell.length_a   1.000
_cell.length_b   1.000
_cell.length_c   1.000
_cell.angle_alpha   90.00
_cell.angle_beta   90.00
_cell.angle_gamma   90.00
#
_symmetry.space_group_name_H-M   'P 1'
#
loop_
_entity.id
_entity.type
_entity.pdbx_description
1 polymer ?
#
loop_
_entity_poly.entity_id
_entity_poly.type
_entity_poly.pdbx_seq_one_letter_code
_entity_poly.pdbx_strand_id
1 'polypeptide(L)'
;MQFTIAAAALFGTVALAAPAPQGADVRETLSLQDFSAHKKIVAGTTAAKVDSVSFQLVGSREEATFGVVCKGAAAAGADEIVYNTTTAYDCNGDKEHNYYFHVVRVDDKDVFTLRVNREVTSGWGYQSLVEVPTYCHAGGANSMACAQIGGEVDIEMRI
;
A
#
# COMPACT_ATOMS: atom_id res chain seq x y z
N MET A 1 80.85 16.79 -2.70
CA MET A 1 79.41 16.84 -3.04
C MET A 1 78.65 16.40 -1.81
N GLN A 2 77.77 17.25 -1.26
CA GLN A 2 76.68 16.86 -0.36
C GLN A 2 75.85 18.12 -0.09
N PHE A 3 74.68 18.19 -0.72
CA PHE A 3 73.65 19.19 -0.46
C PHE A 3 72.61 18.55 0.45
N THR A 4 72.42 19.11 1.63
CA THR A 4 71.40 18.65 2.59
C THR A 4 70.15 19.49 2.37
N ILE A 5 69.12 18.90 1.76
CA ILE A 5 67.79 19.50 1.62
C ILE A 5 66.94 18.99 2.78
N ALA A 6 66.56 19.88 3.70
CA ALA A 6 65.56 19.60 4.72
C ALA A 6 64.16 19.82 4.13
N ALA A 7 63.45 18.73 3.82
CA ALA A 7 62.04 18.78 3.46
C ALA A 7 61.19 18.75 4.73
N ALA A 8 60.62 19.89 5.10
CA ALA A 8 59.57 19.95 6.13
C ALA A 8 58.26 19.42 5.51
N ALA A 9 57.88 18.20 5.87
CA ALA A 9 56.59 17.62 5.50
C ALA A 9 55.48 18.28 6.34
N LEU A 10 54.70 19.16 5.70
CA LEU A 10 53.40 19.59 6.20
C LEU A 10 52.43 18.41 6.09
N PHE A 11 52.18 17.73 7.21
CA PHE A 11 51.08 16.77 7.31
C PHE A 11 49.77 17.54 7.47
N GLY A 12 49.21 17.97 6.34
CA GLY A 12 47.82 18.38 6.26
C GLY A 12 46.93 17.15 6.44
N THR A 13 46.18 17.09 7.54
CA THR A 13 45.11 16.11 7.71
C THR A 13 43.98 16.44 6.75
N VAL A 14 44.02 15.89 5.54
CA VAL A 14 42.81 15.78 4.72
C VAL A 14 41.89 14.81 5.46
N ALA A 15 40.92 15.37 6.18
CA ALA A 15 39.77 14.62 6.63
C ALA A 15 39.05 14.15 5.36
N LEU A 16 39.35 12.93 4.93
CA LEU A 16 38.51 12.19 4.01
C LEU A 16 37.17 12.03 4.72
N ALA A 17 36.24 12.94 4.44
CA ALA A 17 34.84 12.73 4.77
C ALA A 17 34.47 11.43 4.05
N ALA A 18 34.40 10.34 4.80
CA ALA A 18 33.82 9.10 4.30
C ALA A 18 32.44 9.47 3.74
N PRO A 19 32.07 9.02 2.53
CA PRO A 19 30.73 9.24 2.02
C PRO A 19 29.77 8.74 3.10
N ALA A 20 28.89 9.63 3.56
CA ALA A 20 27.85 9.25 4.50
C ALA A 20 27.15 8.02 3.91
N PRO A 21 26.92 6.95 4.71
CA PRO A 21 26.16 5.81 4.23
C PRO A 21 24.85 6.36 3.68
N GLN A 22 24.69 6.30 2.36
CA GLN A 22 23.42 6.61 1.72
C GLN A 22 22.47 5.59 2.31
N GLY A 23 21.56 6.06 3.18
CA GLY A 23 20.64 5.21 3.91
C GLY A 23 20.01 4.24 2.94
N ALA A 24 20.07 2.95 3.26
CA ALA A 24 19.44 1.91 2.45
C ALA A 24 18.00 2.35 2.18
N ASP A 25 17.63 2.41 0.90
CA ASP A 25 16.25 2.62 0.47
C ASP A 25 15.44 1.45 1.04
N VAL A 26 14.78 1.65 2.18
CA VAL A 26 14.04 0.58 2.85
C VAL A 26 12.77 0.39 2.06
N ARG A 27 12.79 -0.64 1.21
CA ARG A 27 11.65 -1.05 0.38
C ARG A 27 10.97 -2.23 1.03
N GLU A 28 9.64 -2.18 1.08
CA GLU A 28 8.83 -3.32 1.44
C GLU A 28 8.02 -3.73 0.21
N THR A 29 8.18 -4.97 -0.19
CA THR A 29 7.42 -5.55 -1.30
C THR A 29 6.26 -6.33 -0.72
N LEU A 30 5.06 -5.92 -1.12
CA LEU A 30 3.81 -6.58 -0.77
C LEU A 30 3.14 -7.04 -2.05
N SER A 31 2.12 -7.84 -1.81
CA SER A 31 1.34 -8.50 -2.83
C SER A 31 -0.12 -8.39 -2.44
N LEU A 32 -0.93 -7.85 -3.34
CA LEU A 32 -2.37 -7.79 -3.18
C LEU A 32 -3.02 -8.90 -3.98
N GLN A 33 -3.74 -9.76 -3.27
CA GLN A 33 -4.38 -10.95 -3.80
C GLN A 33 -5.84 -11.02 -3.39
N ASP A 34 -6.61 -11.79 -4.17
CA ASP A 34 -8.02 -12.10 -3.92
C ASP A 34 -8.88 -10.87 -3.65
N PHE A 35 -8.62 -9.76 -4.36
CA PHE A 35 -9.46 -8.58 -4.23
C PHE A 35 -10.88 -8.88 -4.70
N SER A 36 -11.82 -8.50 -3.84
CA SER A 36 -13.24 -8.60 -4.09
C SER A 36 -13.94 -7.32 -3.63
N ALA A 37 -14.95 -6.91 -4.39
CA ALA A 37 -15.84 -5.84 -4.01
C ALA A 37 -17.28 -6.28 -4.21
N HIS A 38 -18.15 -5.91 -3.28
CA HIS A 38 -19.58 -6.05 -3.45
C HIS A 38 -20.17 -4.68 -3.79
N LYS A 39 -21.09 -4.68 -4.75
CA LYS A 39 -21.85 -3.49 -5.13
C LYS A 39 -23.32 -3.76 -4.97
N LYS A 40 -24.02 -2.85 -4.31
CA LYS A 40 -25.47 -2.91 -4.16
C LYS A 40 -26.13 -1.95 -5.14
N ILE A 41 -27.14 -2.43 -5.86
CA ILE A 41 -27.97 -1.55 -6.69
C ILE A 41 -28.88 -0.75 -5.75
N VAL A 42 -28.78 0.58 -5.82
CA VAL A 42 -29.61 1.46 -4.99
C VAL A 42 -31.05 1.37 -5.49
N ALA A 43 -31.98 1.16 -4.54
CA ALA A 43 -33.39 0.99 -4.85
C ALA A 43 -33.92 2.15 -5.71
N GLY A 44 -34.61 1.81 -6.80
CA GLY A 44 -35.15 2.80 -7.74
C GLY A 44 -34.12 3.38 -8.71
N THR A 45 -32.89 2.88 -8.73
CA THR A 45 -31.85 3.27 -9.70
C THR A 45 -31.26 2.04 -10.39
N THR A 46 -30.50 2.28 -11.46
CA THR A 46 -29.62 1.27 -12.09
C THR A 46 -28.17 1.39 -11.63
N ALA A 47 -27.88 2.32 -10.72
CA ALA A 47 -26.53 2.58 -10.25
C ALA A 47 -26.17 1.60 -9.13
N ALA A 48 -25.08 0.86 -9.34
CA ALA A 48 -24.49 0.00 -8.33
C ALA A 48 -23.44 0.77 -7.54
N LYS A 49 -23.57 0.78 -6.21
CA LYS A 49 -22.62 1.43 -5.29
C LYS A 49 -21.81 0.39 -4.55
N VAL A 50 -20.50 0.60 -4.40
CA VAL A 50 -19.65 -0.31 -3.62
C VAL A 50 -20.01 -0.16 -2.14
N ASP A 51 -20.48 -1.22 -1.52
CA ASP A 51 -20.81 -1.24 -0.09
C ASP A 51 -19.77 -1.98 0.74
N SER A 52 -18.91 -2.80 0.12
CA SER A 52 -17.80 -3.45 0.78
C SER A 52 -16.69 -3.90 -0.18
N VAL A 53 -15.48 -4.00 0.36
CA VAL A 53 -14.29 -4.52 -0.31
C VAL A 53 -13.51 -5.43 0.65
N SER A 54 -12.83 -6.43 0.10
CA SER A 54 -11.95 -7.34 0.83
C SER A 54 -10.79 -7.79 -0.04
N PHE A 55 -9.60 -7.93 0.53
CA PHE A 55 -8.42 -8.49 -0.14
C PHE A 55 -7.42 -9.03 0.89
N GLN A 56 -6.41 -9.74 0.43
CA GLN A 56 -5.27 -10.16 1.23
C GLN A 56 -4.02 -9.39 0.82
N LEU A 57 -3.29 -8.86 1.80
CA LEU A 57 -1.91 -8.45 1.61
C LEU A 57 -1.00 -9.58 2.05
N VAL A 58 -0.14 -10.02 1.16
CA VAL A 58 0.91 -10.99 1.43
C VAL A 58 2.25 -10.23 1.36
N GLY A 59 3.06 -10.39 2.39
CA GLY A 59 4.38 -9.78 2.46
C GLY A 59 5.42 -10.79 2.91
N SER A 60 6.68 -10.47 2.65
CA SER A 60 7.80 -11.22 3.20
C SER A 60 8.71 -10.28 3.95
N ARG A 61 9.11 -10.68 5.16
CA ARG A 61 10.10 -9.96 5.96
C ARG A 61 11.11 -10.95 6.48
N GLU A 62 12.38 -10.70 6.16
CA GLU A 62 13.49 -11.58 6.50
C GLU A 62 13.24 -13.03 6.00
N GLU A 63 12.78 -13.93 6.87
CA GLU A 63 12.56 -15.35 6.59
C GLU A 63 11.09 -15.80 6.75
N ALA A 64 10.15 -14.89 7.01
CA ALA A 64 8.74 -15.22 7.21
C ALA A 64 7.83 -14.52 6.20
N THR A 65 6.95 -15.29 5.58
CA THR A 65 5.80 -14.78 4.83
C THR A 65 4.66 -14.52 5.80
N PHE A 66 4.06 -13.34 5.73
CA PHE A 66 2.86 -12.99 6.48
C PHE A 66 1.72 -12.68 5.52
N GLY A 67 0.49 -12.85 6.01
CA GLY A 67 -0.73 -12.56 5.27
C GLY A 67 -1.72 -11.85 6.17
N VAL A 68 -2.14 -10.64 5.79
CA VAL A 68 -3.17 -9.88 6.50
C VAL A 68 -4.39 -9.69 5.61
N VAL A 69 -5.58 -9.87 6.17
CA VAL A 69 -6.84 -9.67 5.43
C VAL A 69 -7.32 -8.24 5.67
N CYS A 70 -7.52 -7.50 4.59
CA CYS A 70 -8.01 -6.13 4.60
C CYS A 70 -9.48 -6.11 4.23
N LYS A 71 -10.30 -5.42 5.03
CA LYS A 71 -11.75 -5.31 4.80
C LYS A 71 -12.23 -3.89 5.03
N GLY A 72 -13.09 -3.42 4.14
CA GLY A 72 -13.74 -2.13 4.25
C GLY A 72 -15.22 -2.27 3.93
N ALA A 73 -16.07 -1.57 4.67
CA ALA A 73 -17.51 -1.58 4.45
C ALA A 73 -18.09 -0.18 4.64
N ALA A 74 -19.24 0.05 4.02
CA ALA A 74 -20.04 1.24 4.24
C ALA A 74 -20.36 1.37 5.74
N ALA A 75 -20.32 2.59 6.26
CA ALA A 75 -20.73 2.85 7.63
C ALA A 75 -22.21 2.52 7.81
N ALA A 76 -22.63 2.23 9.05
CA ALA A 76 -24.03 1.96 9.34
C ALA A 76 -24.93 3.12 8.86
N GLY A 77 -25.90 2.81 7.99
CA GLY A 77 -26.81 3.79 7.40
C GLY A 77 -26.30 4.48 6.13
N ALA A 78 -25.08 4.18 5.68
CA ALA A 78 -24.58 4.61 4.37
C ALA A 78 -24.82 3.53 3.30
N ASP A 79 -25.09 3.96 2.07
CA ASP A 79 -25.28 3.05 0.93
C ASP A 79 -23.96 2.67 0.25
N GLU A 80 -22.85 3.35 0.58
CA GLU A 80 -21.54 3.12 -0.04
C GLU A 80 -20.37 3.39 0.90
N ILE A 81 -19.23 2.80 0.55
CA ILE A 81 -17.95 3.13 1.18
C ILE A 81 -17.57 4.57 0.83
N VAL A 82 -16.71 5.19 1.64
CA VAL A 82 -16.23 6.54 1.35
C VAL A 82 -15.01 6.48 0.44
N TYR A 83 -15.07 7.13 -0.72
CA TYR A 83 -13.92 7.27 -1.62
C TYR A 83 -13.11 8.51 -1.28
N ASN A 84 -11.98 8.35 -0.59
CA ASN A 84 -11.06 9.45 -0.28
C ASN A 84 -9.70 8.89 0.17
N THR A 85 -8.83 9.76 0.68
CA THR A 85 -7.51 9.39 1.21
C THR A 85 -7.42 9.55 2.74
N THR A 86 -8.55 9.68 3.43
CA THR A 86 -8.62 10.02 4.87
C THR A 86 -9.38 8.99 5.69
N THR A 87 -10.42 8.37 5.12
CA THR A 87 -11.15 7.25 5.70
C THR A 87 -10.30 6.00 5.56
N ALA A 88 -9.70 5.57 6.66
CA ALA A 88 -8.91 4.34 6.73
C ALA A 88 -9.80 3.14 7.06
N TYR A 89 -9.47 2.01 6.44
CA TYR A 89 -10.03 0.70 6.72
C TYR A 89 -8.91 -0.22 7.20
N ASP A 90 -9.14 -0.94 8.30
CA ASP A 90 -8.12 -1.75 8.94
C ASP A 90 -7.87 -3.08 8.22
N CYS A 91 -6.61 -3.51 8.21
CA CYS A 91 -6.23 -4.86 7.81
C CYS A 91 -6.12 -5.77 9.03
N ASN A 92 -7.21 -6.47 9.33
CA ASN A 92 -7.38 -7.49 10.38
C ASN A 92 -6.97 -7.06 11.81
N GLY A 93 -6.82 -5.76 12.06
CA GLY A 93 -6.46 -5.24 13.38
C GLY A 93 -5.14 -5.80 13.92
N ASP A 94 -4.29 -6.36 13.05
CA ASP A 94 -3.02 -6.93 13.44
C ASP A 94 -2.04 -5.79 13.74
N LYS A 95 -1.93 -5.51 15.04
CA LYS A 95 -1.03 -4.48 15.58
C LYS A 95 0.44 -4.80 15.34
N GLU A 96 0.77 -6.04 14.98
CA GLU A 96 2.14 -6.41 14.65
C GLU A 96 2.59 -5.77 13.34
N HIS A 97 1.67 -5.63 12.39
CA HIS A 97 1.99 -5.15 11.05
C HIS A 97 1.46 -3.75 10.73
N ASN A 98 0.43 -3.27 11.42
CA ASN A 98 -0.13 -1.90 11.33
C ASN A 98 -0.48 -1.47 9.90
N TYR A 99 -1.12 -2.37 9.15
CA TYR A 99 -1.62 -2.10 7.81
C TYR A 99 -3.03 -1.51 7.84
N TYR A 100 -3.25 -0.51 7.00
CA TYR A 100 -4.56 0.03 6.71
C TYR A 100 -4.61 0.50 5.26
N PHE A 101 -5.81 0.65 4.73
CA PHE A 101 -5.99 1.08 3.35
C PHE A 101 -7.10 2.12 3.21
N HIS A 102 -7.09 2.81 2.08
CA HIS A 102 -8.16 3.68 1.62
C HIS A 102 -8.61 3.23 0.25
N VAL A 103 -9.90 3.31 -0.02
CA VAL A 103 -10.38 3.27 -1.40
C VAL A 103 -10.42 4.70 -1.90
N VAL A 104 -9.54 5.04 -2.84
CA VAL A 104 -9.37 6.41 -3.32
C VAL A 104 -10.43 6.76 -4.35
N ARG A 105 -10.70 5.83 -5.27
CA ARG A 105 -11.69 5.95 -6.33
C ARG A 105 -11.96 4.58 -6.96
N VAL A 106 -13.08 4.51 -7.68
CA VAL A 106 -13.39 3.43 -8.63
C VAL A 106 -13.71 4.10 -9.97
N ASP A 107 -13.07 3.66 -11.04
CA ASP A 107 -13.34 4.20 -12.38
C ASP A 107 -14.54 3.53 -13.05
N ASP A 108 -14.86 3.97 -14.28
CA ASP A 108 -15.95 3.45 -15.09
C ASP A 108 -15.71 2.04 -15.65
N LYS A 109 -14.49 1.52 -15.51
CA LYS A 109 -14.05 0.18 -15.93
C LYS A 109 -13.87 -0.77 -14.74
N ASP A 110 -14.40 -0.41 -13.57
CA ASP A 110 -14.29 -1.19 -12.35
C ASP A 110 -12.82 -1.40 -11.89
N VAL A 111 -11.95 -0.44 -12.18
CA VAL A 111 -10.59 -0.40 -11.62
C VAL A 111 -10.63 0.35 -10.29
N PHE A 112 -10.23 -0.34 -9.22
CA PHE A 112 -10.18 0.21 -7.88
C PHE A 112 -8.80 0.80 -7.62
N THR A 113 -8.73 2.10 -7.36
CA THR A 113 -7.49 2.71 -6.85
C THR A 113 -7.50 2.63 -5.33
N LEU A 114 -6.56 1.88 -4.77
CA LEU A 114 -6.36 1.76 -3.33
C LEU A 114 -5.10 2.51 -2.93
N ARG A 115 -5.12 3.15 -1.76
CA ARG A 115 -3.91 3.54 -1.07
C ARG A 115 -3.69 2.55 0.06
N VAL A 116 -2.59 1.81 0.01
CA VAL A 116 -2.16 0.92 1.10
C VAL A 116 -1.13 1.68 1.91
N ASN A 117 -1.26 1.64 3.23
CA ASN A 117 -0.32 2.27 4.14
C ASN A 117 0.11 1.28 5.22
N ARG A 118 1.31 1.50 5.72
CA ARG A 118 1.85 0.80 6.89
C ARG A 118 2.42 1.81 7.86
N GLU A 119 1.89 1.85 9.08
CA GLU A 119 2.49 2.68 10.13
C GLU A 119 3.67 1.94 10.78
N VAL A 120 4.85 2.54 10.75
CA VAL A 120 6.08 1.95 11.33
C VAL A 120 6.37 2.57 12.70
N THR A 121 6.03 3.85 12.85
CA THR A 121 6.20 4.67 14.03
C THR A 121 5.19 5.81 13.97
N SER A 122 4.88 6.43 15.12
CA SER A 122 3.86 7.47 15.21
C SER A 122 4.11 8.60 14.20
N GLY A 123 3.20 8.72 13.23
CA GLY A 123 3.26 9.75 12.18
C GLY A 123 4.22 9.47 11.02
N TRP A 124 4.85 8.30 10.98
CA TRP A 124 5.75 7.87 9.90
C TRP A 124 5.39 6.47 9.42
N GLY A 125 5.24 6.33 8.12
CA GLY A 125 4.83 5.08 7.52
C GLY A 125 5.18 5.01 6.05
N TYR A 126 5.05 3.81 5.51
CA TYR A 126 5.11 3.62 4.07
C TYR A 126 3.72 3.78 3.48
N GLN A 127 3.65 4.27 2.25
CA GLN A 127 2.42 4.29 1.47
C GLN A 127 2.68 3.88 0.03
N SER A 128 1.66 3.31 -0.60
CA SER A 128 1.66 3.04 -2.03
C SER A 128 0.26 3.18 -2.60
N LEU A 129 0.18 3.61 -3.85
CA LEU A 129 -1.06 3.66 -4.62
C LEU A 129 -1.04 2.50 -5.60
N VAL A 130 -2.10 1.70 -5.58
CA VAL A 130 -2.25 0.53 -6.42
C VAL A 130 -3.58 0.59 -7.15
N GLU A 131 -3.57 0.20 -8.42
CA GLU A 131 -4.78 0.05 -9.22
C GLU A 131 -5.07 -1.45 -9.38
N VAL A 132 -6.26 -1.85 -8.95
CA VAL A 132 -6.71 -3.25 -8.96
C VAL A 132 -7.81 -3.37 -10.00
N PRO A 133 -7.51 -3.92 -11.19
CA PRO A 133 -8.52 -4.16 -12.20
C PRO A 133 -9.44 -5.30 -11.73
N THR A 134 -10.74 -5.12 -11.92
CA THR A 134 -11.73 -6.14 -11.56
C THR A 134 -12.68 -6.45 -12.71
N TYR A 135 -13.34 -7.60 -12.61
CA TYR A 135 -14.49 -7.96 -13.41
C TYR A 135 -15.70 -8.15 -12.51
N CYS A 136 -16.79 -7.44 -12.80
CA CYS A 136 -18.03 -7.52 -12.05
C CYS A 136 -19.06 -8.41 -12.75
N HIS A 137 -19.70 -9.28 -11.98
CA HIS A 137 -20.83 -10.11 -12.41
C HIS A 137 -22.01 -9.98 -11.44
N ALA A 138 -23.16 -10.54 -11.80
CA ALA A 138 -24.33 -10.56 -10.92
C ALA A 138 -24.02 -11.32 -9.62
N GLY A 139 -24.31 -10.70 -8.48
CA GLY A 139 -24.15 -11.29 -7.13
C GLY A 139 -25.46 -11.87 -6.56
N GLY A 140 -26.59 -11.63 -7.22
CA GLY A 140 -27.93 -11.97 -6.73
C GLY A 140 -28.56 -10.81 -5.94
N ALA A 141 -29.86 -10.87 -5.67
CA ALA A 141 -30.57 -9.90 -4.81
C ALA A 141 -30.30 -8.41 -5.13
N ASN A 142 -30.25 -8.03 -6.41
CA ASN A 142 -29.89 -6.68 -6.88
C ASN A 142 -28.49 -6.23 -6.45
N SER A 143 -27.52 -7.14 -6.50
CA SER A 143 -26.12 -6.83 -6.26
C SER A 143 -25.21 -7.32 -7.38
N MET A 144 -23.99 -6.79 -7.36
CA MET A 144 -22.88 -7.23 -8.19
C MET A 144 -21.73 -7.67 -7.28
N ALA A 145 -21.02 -8.69 -7.71
CA ALA A 145 -19.76 -9.11 -7.11
C ALA A 145 -18.65 -8.85 -8.13
N CYS A 146 -17.61 -8.14 -7.71
CA CYS A 146 -16.45 -7.81 -8.51
C CYS A 146 -15.25 -8.57 -7.95
N ALA A 147 -14.47 -9.20 -8.82
CA ALA A 147 -13.28 -9.95 -8.44
C ALA A 147 -12.07 -9.47 -9.24
N GLN A 148 -10.90 -9.51 -8.61
CA GLN A 148 -9.60 -9.22 -9.23
C GLN A 148 -9.41 -10.02 -10.52
N ILE A 149 -8.87 -9.35 -11.54
CA ILE A 149 -8.41 -10.00 -12.77
C ILE A 149 -6.91 -9.75 -12.96
N GLY A 150 -6.24 -10.65 -13.67
CA GLY A 150 -4.81 -10.50 -13.98
C GLY A 150 -3.86 -11.05 -12.91
N GLY A 151 -4.36 -11.72 -11.88
CA GLY A 151 -3.55 -12.31 -10.81
C GLY A 151 -3.13 -11.30 -9.77
N GLU A 152 -2.15 -11.69 -8.95
CA GLU A 152 -1.53 -10.90 -7.89
C GLU A 152 -1.02 -9.52 -8.38
N VAL A 153 -1.20 -8.49 -7.55
CA VAL A 153 -0.69 -7.14 -7.83
C VAL A 153 0.44 -6.82 -6.87
N ASP A 154 1.65 -6.69 -7.41
CA ASP A 154 2.83 -6.28 -6.66
C ASP A 154 2.72 -4.82 -6.20
N ILE A 155 3.04 -4.58 -4.94
CA ILE A 155 3.04 -3.27 -4.31
C ILE A 155 4.45 -2.99 -3.77
N GLU A 156 5.08 -1.97 -4.33
CA GLU A 156 6.32 -1.42 -3.77
C GLU A 156 5.95 -0.27 -2.82
N MET A 157 6.20 -0.47 -1.54
CA MET A 157 5.93 0.50 -0.48
C MET A 157 7.12 1.44 -0.33
N ARG A 158 6.86 2.75 -0.25
CA ARG A 158 7.88 3.81 -0.11
C ARG A 158 7.51 4.79 1.01
N ILE A 159 8.52 5.40 1.61
CA ILE A 159 8.41 6.44 2.64
C ILE A 159 8.01 7.77 2.00
#